data_AF-A0A9N7TQ30-F1
#
_entry.id   AF-A0A9N7TQ30-F1
#
_cell.length_a   1.000
_cell.length_b   1.000
_cell.length_c   1.000
_cell.angle_alpha   90.00
_cell.angle_beta   90.00
_cell.angle_gamma   90.00
#
_symmetry.space_group_name_H-M   'P 1'
#
loop_
_entity.id
_entity.type
_entity.pdbx_description
1 polymer ?
#
loop_
_entity_poly.entity_id
_entity_poly.type
_entity_poly.pdbx_seq_one_letter_code
_entity_poly.pdbx_strand_id
1 'polypeptide(L)'
;MLVNSSAPCMPKLSTAKRTRKEKLGFLDEKPSFQPKIIQQIPDFRRLHKALQTEVLRKSQSRDVTKCQPFKLRTSALPERQRKMSPKKDQEPKLGHLSRSKSLGALTSLSTDTLPTYITDAVRQRSMAIRNSLELRDSKNQEHEEWLRKYQTRSQAMKKTVALHAKLLDPHSSLKEVHDDKLKLHTMADQQRMREYMTELQHMKARVSERPYLFEQVKQRNAKALAEQTYRDKLRKAGFMEQFVEEKGAATEETSYSSRSEDDANENDQRRENDIHRREGNLDDGEKIEDVEEESVKSKGEERP
;
A
#
# COMPACT_ATOMS: atom_id res chain seq x y z
N MET A 1 41.63 -72.81 29.38
CA MET A 1 40.31 -73.33 29.80
C MET A 1 39.89 -72.61 31.06
N LEU A 2 38.62 -72.14 31.12
CA LEU A 2 37.74 -72.04 32.32
C LEU A 2 38.20 -71.06 33.45
N VAL A 3 37.42 -70.14 34.02
CA VAL A 3 35.98 -69.76 33.98
C VAL A 3 35.86 -68.31 34.48
N ASN A 4 34.85 -67.61 33.97
CA ASN A 4 34.30 -66.34 34.44
C ASN A 4 33.85 -66.37 35.92
N SER A 5 33.91 -65.23 36.61
CA SER A 5 32.94 -64.89 37.68
C SER A 5 32.15 -63.66 37.26
N SER A 6 30.88 -63.89 36.96
CA SER A 6 29.88 -62.90 36.56
C SER A 6 29.15 -62.39 37.80
N ALA A 7 29.10 -61.08 37.99
CA ALA A 7 28.08 -60.42 38.77
C ALA A 7 27.28 -59.47 37.83
N PRO A 8 25.96 -59.63 37.67
CA PRO A 8 25.18 -58.73 36.85
C PRO A 8 24.86 -57.46 37.64
N CYS A 9 25.52 -56.36 37.29
CA CYS A 9 25.10 -55.03 37.73
C CYS A 9 23.83 -54.65 36.97
N MET A 10 22.68 -54.74 37.65
CA MET A 10 21.40 -54.31 37.12
C MET A 10 21.43 -52.80 36.81
N PRO A 11 21.06 -52.35 35.59
CA PRO A 11 20.97 -50.94 35.30
C PRO A 11 19.76 -50.37 36.05
N LYS A 12 20.02 -49.48 37.01
CA LYS A 12 18.99 -48.70 37.72
C LYS A 12 18.16 -47.94 36.69
N LEU A 13 16.94 -48.39 36.44
CA LEU A 13 15.97 -47.69 35.59
C LEU A 13 15.70 -46.30 36.18
N SER A 14 16.22 -45.29 35.50
CA SER A 14 16.08 -43.87 35.83
C SER A 14 14.63 -43.51 36.12
N THR A 15 14.37 -43.00 37.33
CA THR A 15 13.06 -42.51 37.80
C THR A 15 12.48 -41.43 36.89
N ALA A 16 13.33 -40.70 36.15
CA ALA A 16 12.92 -39.71 35.15
C ALA A 16 12.14 -40.31 33.97
N LYS A 17 12.37 -41.58 33.61
CA LYS A 17 11.57 -42.27 32.57
C LYS A 17 10.17 -42.63 33.07
N ARG A 18 10.01 -42.89 34.38
CA ARG A 18 8.72 -43.22 34.99
C ARG A 18 7.81 -42.00 35.06
N THR A 19 8.34 -40.86 35.52
CA THR A 19 7.56 -39.59 35.56
C THR A 19 7.19 -39.12 34.16
N ARG A 20 8.07 -39.27 33.15
CA ARG A 20 7.74 -38.95 31.76
C ARG A 20 6.62 -39.84 31.21
N LYS A 21 6.63 -41.14 31.49
CA LYS A 21 5.56 -42.07 31.05
C LYS A 21 4.24 -41.81 31.78
N GLU A 22 4.27 -41.48 33.07
CA GLU A 22 3.08 -41.13 33.84
C GLU A 22 2.47 -39.80 33.38
N LYS A 23 3.31 -38.80 33.08
CA LYS A 23 2.86 -37.49 32.60
C LYS A 23 2.48 -37.47 31.13
N LEU A 24 2.97 -38.39 30.29
CA LEU A 24 2.67 -38.44 28.85
C LEU A 24 1.83 -39.66 28.45
N GLY A 25 1.43 -40.50 29.40
CA GLY A 25 0.67 -41.72 29.13
C GLY A 25 -0.70 -41.46 28.48
N PHE A 26 -1.26 -40.27 28.67
CA PHE A 26 -2.49 -39.83 28.00
C PHE A 26 -2.33 -39.66 26.48
N LEU A 27 -1.09 -39.55 25.97
CA LEU A 27 -0.83 -39.48 24.52
C LEU A 27 -0.95 -40.85 23.85
N ASP A 28 -0.76 -41.93 24.60
CA ASP A 28 -0.88 -43.30 24.10
C ASP A 28 -2.32 -43.83 24.20
N GLU A 29 -3.19 -43.16 24.97
CA GLU A 29 -4.61 -43.48 25.07
C GLU A 29 -5.41 -42.89 23.91
N LYS A 30 -6.13 -43.75 23.18
CA LYS A 30 -7.05 -43.29 22.13
C LYS A 30 -8.20 -42.50 22.78
N PRO A 31 -8.40 -41.21 22.43
CA PRO A 31 -9.48 -40.42 23.01
C PRO A 31 -10.83 -41.06 22.68
N SER A 32 -11.68 -41.20 23.69
CA SER A 32 -13.04 -41.77 23.54
C SER A 32 -13.95 -40.90 22.67
N PHE A 33 -13.63 -39.60 22.58
CA PHE A 33 -14.35 -38.66 21.74
C PHE A 33 -13.80 -38.66 20.32
N GLN A 34 -14.55 -39.24 19.40
CA GLN A 34 -14.32 -39.14 17.96
C GLN A 34 -15.38 -38.20 17.37
N PRO A 35 -15.06 -36.90 17.16
CA PRO A 35 -16.00 -35.99 16.55
C PRO A 35 -16.29 -36.48 15.12
N LYS A 36 -17.58 -36.65 14.80
CA LYS A 36 -18.01 -36.87 13.42
C LYS A 36 -17.76 -35.57 12.65
N ILE A 37 -16.67 -35.51 11.90
CA ILE A 37 -16.36 -34.36 11.04
C ILE A 37 -17.37 -34.37 9.91
N ILE A 38 -18.34 -33.46 9.98
CA ILE A 38 -19.31 -33.26 8.90
C ILE A 38 -18.55 -32.59 7.76
N GLN A 39 -18.19 -33.37 6.73
CA GLN A 39 -17.44 -32.87 5.56
C GLN A 39 -18.31 -31.98 4.66
N GLN A 40 -19.64 -32.12 4.77
CA GLN A 40 -20.60 -31.33 4.01
C GLN A 40 -20.97 -30.07 4.78
N ILE A 41 -20.80 -28.92 4.13
CA ILE A 41 -21.16 -27.63 4.70
C ILE A 41 -22.68 -27.57 4.82
N PRO A 42 -23.25 -27.43 6.03
CA PRO A 42 -24.69 -27.29 6.19
C PRO A 42 -25.19 -26.05 5.45
N ASP A 43 -26.38 -26.13 4.85
CA ASP A 43 -27.00 -24.95 4.21
C ASP A 43 -27.45 -23.95 5.28
N PHE A 44 -26.55 -23.02 5.60
CA PHE A 44 -26.76 -21.97 6.59
C PHE A 44 -27.92 -21.05 6.23
N ARG A 45 -28.25 -20.88 4.94
CA ARG A 45 -29.38 -20.03 4.53
C ARG A 45 -30.70 -20.70 4.89
N ARG A 46 -30.83 -22.01 4.64
CA ARG A 46 -32.01 -22.78 5.05
C ARG A 46 -32.12 -22.85 6.57
N LEU A 47 -31.01 -23.08 7.27
CA LEU A 47 -31.00 -23.15 8.73
C LEU A 47 -31.40 -21.82 9.38
N HIS A 48 -30.86 -20.70 8.88
CA HIS A 48 -31.22 -19.37 9.36
C HIS A 48 -32.70 -19.06 9.13
N LYS A 49 -33.24 -19.39 7.95
CA LYS A 49 -34.68 -19.26 7.67
C LYS A 49 -35.52 -20.11 8.62
N ALA A 50 -35.14 -21.37 8.85
CA ALA A 50 -35.84 -22.26 9.77
C ALA A 50 -35.88 -21.68 11.19
N LEU A 51 -34.73 -21.19 11.69
CA LEU A 51 -34.63 -20.57 13.01
C LEU A 51 -35.49 -19.32 13.13
N GLN A 52 -35.47 -18.43 12.13
CA GLN A 52 -36.34 -17.26 12.10
C GLN A 52 -37.82 -17.64 12.10
N THR A 53 -38.21 -18.64 11.31
CA THR A 53 -39.60 -19.11 11.29
C THR A 53 -40.01 -19.73 12.64
N GLU A 54 -39.10 -20.43 13.32
CA GLU A 54 -39.35 -21.04 14.62
C GLU A 54 -39.53 -19.99 15.71
N VAL A 55 -38.73 -18.92 15.69
CA VAL A 55 -38.90 -17.77 16.61
C VAL A 55 -40.26 -17.12 16.43
N LEU A 56 -40.70 -16.91 15.18
CA LEU A 56 -42.02 -16.36 14.87
C LEU A 56 -43.17 -17.31 15.26
N ARG A 57 -42.98 -18.63 15.16
CA ARG A 57 -43.98 -19.60 15.64
C ARG A 57 -44.05 -19.65 17.16
N LYS A 58 -42.91 -19.59 17.85
CA LYS A 58 -42.82 -19.62 19.31
C LYS A 58 -43.39 -18.35 19.95
N SER A 59 -43.29 -17.20 19.31
CA SER A 59 -43.93 -15.97 19.79
C SER A 59 -45.46 -16.02 19.67
N GLN A 60 -46.01 -16.80 18.74
CA GLN A 60 -47.45 -16.96 18.54
C GLN A 60 -48.08 -18.08 19.39
N SER A 61 -47.31 -19.07 19.83
CA SER A 61 -47.83 -20.31 20.45
C SER A 61 -47.50 -20.48 21.93
N ARG A 62 -46.76 -19.56 22.56
CA ARG A 62 -46.57 -19.57 24.01
C ARG A 62 -47.59 -18.67 24.67
N ASP A 63 -48.48 -19.26 25.45
CA ASP A 63 -49.10 -18.57 26.58
C ASP A 63 -47.95 -18.13 27.50
N VAL A 64 -47.51 -16.89 27.31
CA VAL A 64 -46.47 -16.27 28.14
C VAL A 64 -46.88 -16.47 29.59
N THR A 65 -45.98 -17.01 30.43
CA THR A 65 -46.19 -16.98 31.88
C THR A 65 -46.32 -15.52 32.27
N LYS A 66 -47.56 -15.03 32.37
CA LYS A 66 -47.84 -13.68 32.82
C LYS A 66 -47.39 -13.63 34.27
N CYS A 67 -46.30 -12.92 34.54
CA CYS A 67 -45.95 -12.53 35.89
C CYS A 67 -47.18 -11.84 36.48
N GLN A 68 -47.87 -12.52 37.40
CA GLN A 68 -48.91 -11.85 38.13
C GLN A 68 -48.25 -10.71 38.91
N PRO A 69 -48.83 -9.51 38.91
CA PRO A 69 -48.28 -8.41 39.68
C PRO A 69 -48.24 -8.82 41.15
N PHE A 70 -47.06 -9.08 41.68
CA PHE A 70 -46.86 -9.28 43.11
C PHE A 70 -46.86 -7.91 43.77
N LYS A 71 -47.54 -7.79 44.91
CA LYS A 71 -47.48 -6.56 45.72
C LYS A 71 -46.15 -6.53 46.47
N LEU A 72 -45.19 -5.77 45.93
CA LEU A 72 -43.96 -5.44 46.63
C LEU A 72 -44.31 -4.57 47.85
N ARG A 73 -43.88 -4.96 49.07
CA ARG A 73 -44.14 -4.23 50.33
C ARG A 73 -43.27 -2.98 50.45
N THR A 74 -43.35 -2.07 49.48
CA THR A 74 -42.73 -0.74 49.55
C THR A 74 -43.54 0.24 50.40
N SER A 75 -44.74 -0.15 50.85
CA SER A 75 -45.66 0.65 51.68
C SER A 75 -45.15 0.99 53.09
N ALA A 76 -43.98 0.50 53.50
CA ALA A 76 -43.34 0.90 54.77
C ALA A 76 -42.37 2.08 54.59
N LEU A 77 -42.16 2.56 53.37
CA LEU A 77 -41.30 3.72 53.10
C LEU A 77 -42.19 4.97 52.92
N PRO A 78 -41.98 6.05 53.69
CA PRO A 78 -42.77 7.27 53.54
C PRO A 78 -42.47 7.95 52.20
N GLU A 79 -43.51 8.16 51.40
CA GLU A 79 -43.44 8.84 50.10
C GLU A 79 -43.42 10.36 50.28
N ARG A 80 -42.44 11.02 49.66
CA ARG A 80 -42.27 12.49 49.68
C ARG A 80 -43.44 13.15 48.95
N GLN A 81 -44.36 13.74 49.69
CA GLN A 81 -45.58 14.33 49.12
C GLN A 81 -45.26 15.49 48.15
N ARG A 82 -45.44 15.25 46.85
CA ARG A 82 -45.83 16.31 45.91
C ARG A 82 -47.29 16.10 45.55
N LYS A 83 -48.12 17.02 46.01
CA LYS A 83 -49.56 17.07 45.75
C LYS A 83 -49.80 17.28 44.26
N MET A 84 -50.46 16.34 43.59
CA MET A 84 -51.32 16.60 42.42
C MET A 84 -52.46 15.57 42.40
N SER A 85 -53.66 16.05 42.09
CA SER A 85 -54.96 15.39 42.13
C SER A 85 -55.18 14.35 41.01
N PRO A 86 -56.12 13.39 41.18
CA PRO A 86 -56.30 12.28 40.25
C PRO A 86 -57.20 12.67 39.06
N LYS A 87 -56.71 12.44 37.83
CA LYS A 87 -57.55 12.33 36.63
C LYS A 87 -57.82 10.85 36.37
N LYS A 88 -59.11 10.53 36.20
CA LYS A 88 -59.66 9.20 35.96
C LYS A 88 -59.18 8.66 34.60
N ASP A 89 -58.78 7.39 34.58
CA ASP A 89 -58.57 6.59 33.39
C ASP A 89 -59.92 6.25 32.72
N GLN A 90 -60.04 6.53 31.43
CA GLN A 90 -60.96 5.82 30.54
C GLN A 90 -60.18 5.40 29.28
N GLU A 91 -60.18 4.11 29.00
CA GLU A 91 -59.64 3.51 27.78
C GLU A 91 -60.43 3.95 26.54
N PRO A 92 -59.79 4.33 25.42
CA PRO A 92 -60.49 4.52 24.16
C PRO A 92 -60.49 3.24 23.33
N LYS A 93 -61.68 2.70 23.08
CA LYS A 93 -61.92 1.66 22.06
C LYS A 93 -61.72 2.26 20.66
N LEU A 94 -60.81 1.68 19.88
CA LEU A 94 -60.49 2.10 18.52
C LEU A 94 -61.60 1.65 17.54
N GLY A 95 -62.44 2.59 17.12
CA GLY A 95 -63.28 2.46 15.93
C GLY A 95 -62.49 2.85 14.67
N HIS A 96 -62.52 2.00 13.64
CA HIS A 96 -61.98 2.28 12.32
C HIS A 96 -62.84 3.34 11.63
N LEU A 97 -62.51 4.62 11.85
CA LEU A 97 -63.09 5.73 11.12
C LEU A 97 -62.13 6.14 10.00
N SER A 98 -62.57 5.93 8.76
CA SER A 98 -61.92 6.38 7.54
C SER A 98 -61.67 7.89 7.63
N ARG A 99 -60.38 8.25 7.76
CA ARG A 99 -59.91 9.63 7.85
C ARG A 99 -60.05 10.31 6.49
N SER A 100 -61.17 11.00 6.27
CA SER A 100 -61.34 11.89 5.13
C SER A 100 -60.26 12.99 5.17
N LYS A 101 -59.40 13.01 4.15
CA LYS A 101 -58.41 14.07 3.94
C LYS A 101 -59.08 15.20 3.17
N SER A 102 -59.79 16.09 3.87
CA SER A 102 -60.27 17.36 3.31
C SER A 102 -59.98 18.49 4.29
N LEU A 103 -58.70 18.81 4.49
CA LEU A 103 -58.27 19.99 5.25
C LEU A 103 -57.31 20.89 4.46
N GLY A 104 -57.16 20.68 3.15
CA GLY A 104 -56.43 21.60 2.26
C GLY A 104 -57.23 22.85 1.86
N ALA A 105 -58.52 22.94 2.24
CA ALA A 105 -59.40 24.01 1.79
C ALA A 105 -59.34 25.30 2.64
N LEU A 106 -58.66 25.29 3.79
CA LEU A 106 -58.57 26.49 4.66
C LEU A 106 -57.36 27.38 4.37
N THR A 107 -56.39 26.91 3.58
CA THR A 107 -55.27 27.75 3.10
C THR A 107 -55.62 28.61 1.89
N SER A 108 -56.83 28.47 1.33
CA SER A 108 -57.38 29.29 0.25
C SER A 108 -58.39 30.35 0.74
N LEU A 109 -58.37 30.70 2.03
CA LEU A 109 -59.20 31.78 2.56
C LEU A 109 -58.65 33.14 2.09
N SER A 110 -59.52 33.92 1.44
CA SER A 110 -59.29 35.30 0.96
C SER A 110 -58.71 36.19 2.06
N THR A 111 -57.89 37.17 1.67
CA THR A 111 -57.29 38.20 2.55
C THR A 111 -58.32 39.11 3.26
N ASP A 112 -59.61 38.90 3.00
CA ASP A 112 -60.73 39.73 3.50
C ASP A 112 -61.51 39.07 4.67
N THR A 113 -60.98 37.99 5.26
CA THR A 113 -61.58 37.38 6.46
C THR A 113 -60.84 37.85 7.71
N LEU A 114 -61.55 38.42 8.69
CA LEU A 114 -60.98 38.83 9.98
C LEU A 114 -60.10 37.71 10.55
N PRO A 115 -58.92 38.01 11.14
CA PRO A 115 -58.06 36.99 11.72
C PRO A 115 -58.88 36.12 12.68
N THR A 116 -59.11 34.86 12.32
CA THR A 116 -59.72 33.91 13.26
C THR A 116 -58.73 33.75 14.39
N TYR A 117 -58.98 34.41 15.52
CA TYR A 117 -58.15 34.32 16.72
C TYR A 117 -57.84 32.84 16.99
N ILE A 118 -56.55 32.51 17.04
CA ILE A 118 -56.10 31.13 17.24
C ILE A 118 -56.59 30.69 18.62
N THR A 119 -57.62 29.86 18.65
CA THR A 119 -58.14 29.29 19.89
C THR A 119 -57.08 28.42 20.55
N ASP A 120 -57.12 28.33 21.88
CA ASP A 120 -56.12 27.58 22.64
C ASP A 120 -56.01 26.12 22.19
N ALA A 121 -57.13 25.51 21.79
CA ALA A 121 -57.16 24.17 21.19
C ALA A 121 -56.35 24.05 19.88
N VAL A 122 -56.33 25.09 19.03
CA VAL A 122 -55.47 25.11 17.82
C VAL A 122 -54.00 25.22 18.22
N ARG A 123 -53.67 26.01 19.24
CA ARG A 123 -52.31 26.16 19.78
C ARG A 123 -51.78 24.85 20.38
N GLN A 124 -52.60 24.17 21.18
CA GLN A 124 -52.22 22.88 21.77
C GLN A 124 -52.02 21.81 20.69
N ARG A 125 -52.88 21.76 19.67
CA ARG A 125 -52.71 20.84 18.54
C ARG A 125 -51.42 21.13 17.75
N SER A 126 -51.13 22.39 17.45
CA SER A 126 -49.92 22.74 16.70
C SER A 126 -48.64 22.45 17.50
N MET A 127 -48.65 22.68 18.81
CA MET A 127 -47.55 22.29 19.70
C MET A 127 -47.37 20.77 19.77
N ALA A 128 -48.45 20.00 19.90
CA ALA A 128 -48.38 18.54 19.92
C ALA A 128 -47.83 17.97 18.60
N ILE A 129 -48.22 18.55 17.46
CA ILE A 129 -47.69 18.18 16.14
C ILE A 129 -46.18 18.48 16.06
N ARG A 130 -45.75 19.67 16.50
CA ARG A 130 -44.33 20.04 16.52
C ARG A 130 -43.51 19.09 17.39
N ASN A 131 -43.97 18.85 18.63
CA ASN A 131 -43.28 17.96 19.57
C ASN A 131 -43.22 16.51 19.05
N SER A 132 -44.29 16.04 18.39
CA SER A 132 -44.30 14.71 17.77
C SER A 132 -43.30 14.59 16.61
N LEU A 133 -43.16 15.66 15.83
CA LEU A 133 -42.20 15.71 14.72
C LEU A 133 -40.77 15.74 15.25
N GLU A 134 -40.49 16.63 16.21
CA GLU A 134 -39.19 16.76 16.85
C GLU A 134 -38.76 15.45 17.52
N LEU A 135 -39.65 14.78 18.26
CA LEU A 135 -39.35 13.47 18.87
C LEU A 135 -38.99 12.40 17.83
N ARG A 136 -39.63 12.42 16.66
CA ARG A 136 -39.31 11.50 15.56
C ARG A 136 -37.93 11.83 15.00
N ASP A 137 -37.65 13.12 14.79
CA ASP A 137 -36.39 13.57 14.21
C ASP A 137 -35.21 13.34 15.18
N SER A 138 -35.39 13.54 16.49
CA SER A 138 -34.39 13.17 17.51
C SER A 138 -34.07 11.68 17.51
N LYS A 139 -35.09 10.81 17.42
CA LYS A 139 -34.87 9.35 17.31
C LYS A 139 -34.11 8.97 16.03
N ASN A 140 -34.40 9.66 14.92
CA ASN A 140 -33.68 9.46 13.67
C ASN A 140 -32.21 9.88 13.81
N GLN A 141 -31.94 11.02 14.44
CA GLN A 141 -30.58 11.50 14.71
C GLN A 141 -29.80 10.53 15.61
N GLU A 142 -30.41 10.02 16.69
CA GLU A 142 -29.79 9.01 17.56
C GLU A 142 -29.41 7.74 16.78
N HIS A 143 -30.28 7.28 15.88
CA HIS A 143 -30.01 6.14 15.02
C HIS A 143 -28.86 6.41 14.04
N GLU A 144 -28.83 7.59 13.41
CA GLU A 144 -27.74 8.00 12.52
C GLU A 144 -26.40 8.09 13.27
N GLU A 145 -26.38 8.72 14.44
CA GLU A 145 -25.20 8.78 15.29
C GLU A 145 -24.71 7.39 15.69
N TRP A 146 -25.63 6.49 16.06
CA TRP A 146 -25.30 5.12 16.39
C TRP A 146 -24.65 4.42 15.20
N LEU A 147 -25.20 4.59 14.00
CA LEU A 147 -24.64 4.00 12.79
C LEU A 147 -23.24 4.55 12.48
N ARG A 148 -23.01 5.86 12.67
CA ARG A 148 -21.68 6.48 12.55
C ARG A 148 -20.69 5.90 13.55
N LYS A 149 -21.07 5.83 14.84
CA LYS A 149 -20.23 5.25 15.90
C LYS A 149 -19.91 3.79 15.60
N TYR A 150 -20.89 3.01 15.14
CA TYR A 150 -20.72 1.62 14.74
C TYR A 150 -19.76 1.47 13.55
N GLN A 151 -19.93 2.30 12.50
CA GLN A 151 -19.07 2.28 11.32
C GLN A 151 -17.61 2.62 11.69
N THR A 152 -17.40 3.68 12.48
CA THR A 152 -16.07 4.06 12.97
C THR A 152 -15.42 2.93 13.77
N ARG A 153 -16.18 2.29 14.69
CA ARG A 153 -15.68 1.15 15.48
C ARG A 153 -15.34 -0.06 14.61
N SER A 154 -16.19 -0.38 13.64
CA SER A 154 -15.96 -1.47 12.70
C SER A 154 -14.73 -1.21 11.82
N GLN A 155 -14.55 0.03 11.35
CA GLN A 155 -13.37 0.40 10.56
C GLN A 155 -12.08 0.34 11.39
N ALA A 156 -12.11 0.79 12.66
CA ALA A 156 -10.98 0.67 13.57
C ALA A 156 -10.61 -0.81 13.79
N MET A 157 -11.60 -1.67 14.03
CA MET A 157 -11.40 -3.11 14.15
C MET A 157 -10.85 -3.74 12.86
N LYS A 158 -11.35 -3.33 11.69
CA LYS A 158 -10.82 -3.79 10.40
C LYS A 158 -9.34 -3.43 10.24
N LYS A 159 -8.94 -2.22 10.66
CA LYS A 159 -7.53 -1.78 10.62
C LYS A 159 -6.64 -2.62 11.53
N THR A 160 -7.06 -2.89 12.76
CA THR A 160 -6.27 -3.69 13.71
C THR A 160 -6.13 -5.14 13.24
N VAL A 161 -7.21 -5.75 12.75
CA VAL A 161 -7.18 -7.10 12.19
C VAL A 161 -6.28 -7.15 10.95
N ALA A 162 -6.37 -6.16 10.05
CA ALA A 162 -5.50 -6.10 8.86
C ALA A 162 -4.02 -5.98 9.24
N LEU A 163 -3.69 -5.16 10.23
CA LEU A 163 -2.31 -5.04 10.74
C LEU A 163 -1.81 -6.36 11.32
N HIS A 164 -2.62 -7.04 12.12
CA HIS A 164 -2.25 -8.32 12.69
C HIS A 164 -2.07 -9.40 11.61
N ALA A 165 -2.96 -9.45 10.63
CA ALA A 165 -2.84 -10.35 9.49
C ALA A 165 -1.55 -10.10 8.70
N LYS A 166 -1.19 -8.83 8.46
CA LYS A 166 0.08 -8.47 7.82
C LYS A 166 1.31 -8.89 8.62
N LEU A 167 1.26 -8.77 9.95
CA LEU A 167 2.38 -9.15 10.82
C LEU A 167 2.59 -10.67 10.85
N LEU A 168 1.51 -11.44 10.75
CA LEU A 168 1.55 -12.90 10.72
C LEU A 168 1.85 -13.45 9.31
N ASP A 169 1.82 -12.62 8.28
CA ASP A 169 2.19 -13.01 6.92
C ASP A 169 3.73 -12.98 6.78
N PRO A 170 4.39 -14.11 6.49
CA PRO A 170 5.82 -14.13 6.20
C PRO A 170 6.17 -13.35 4.92
N HIS A 171 5.19 -13.15 4.04
CA HIS A 171 5.37 -12.44 2.78
C HIS A 171 4.88 -11.00 2.91
N SER A 172 5.79 -10.06 2.72
CA SER A 172 5.47 -8.66 2.50
C SER A 172 4.70 -8.48 1.19
N SER A 173 3.69 -7.62 1.18
CA SER A 173 2.89 -7.42 -0.02
C SER A 173 3.71 -6.79 -1.15
N LEU A 174 3.41 -7.12 -2.41
CA LEU A 174 4.12 -6.57 -3.57
C LEU A 174 4.11 -5.03 -3.58
N LYS A 175 2.99 -4.42 -3.15
CA LYS A 175 2.85 -2.97 -3.06
C LYS A 175 3.85 -2.33 -2.09
N GLU A 176 4.22 -3.02 -1.02
CA GLU A 176 5.16 -2.51 -0.01
C GLU A 176 6.62 -2.63 -0.49
N VAL A 177 6.94 -3.69 -1.25
CA VAL A 177 8.33 -4.00 -1.64
C VAL A 177 8.73 -3.48 -3.02
N HIS A 178 7.76 -3.09 -3.84
CA HIS A 178 7.99 -2.63 -5.21
C HIS A 178 9.06 -1.52 -5.28
N ASP A 179 8.91 -0.46 -4.49
CA ASP A 179 9.79 0.70 -4.56
C ASP A 179 11.20 0.39 -4.08
N ASP A 180 11.34 -0.46 -3.07
CA ASP A 180 12.64 -0.89 -2.55
C ASP A 180 13.37 -1.81 -3.52
N LYS A 181 12.64 -2.69 -4.21
CA LYS A 181 13.21 -3.50 -5.31
C LYS A 181 13.69 -2.63 -6.45
N LEU A 182 12.92 -1.63 -6.87
CA LEU A 182 13.35 -0.70 -7.92
C LEU A 182 14.66 -0.01 -7.54
N LYS A 183 14.77 0.52 -6.32
CA LYS A 183 16.02 1.13 -5.83
C LYS A 183 17.18 0.14 -5.85
N LEU A 184 16.95 -1.10 -5.42
CA LEU A 184 17.97 -2.13 -5.42
C LEU A 184 18.48 -2.41 -6.85
N HIS A 185 17.58 -2.52 -7.82
CA HIS A 185 17.94 -2.70 -9.22
C HIS A 185 18.72 -1.50 -9.77
N THR A 186 18.26 -0.28 -9.50
CA THR A 186 18.98 0.94 -9.91
C THR A 186 20.40 0.97 -9.35
N MET A 187 20.58 0.64 -8.07
CA MET A 187 21.90 0.60 -7.43
C MET A 187 22.79 -0.51 -8.00
N ALA A 188 22.22 -1.68 -8.27
CA ALA A 188 22.94 -2.79 -8.89
C ALA A 188 23.41 -2.44 -10.30
N ASP A 189 22.58 -1.76 -11.10
CA ASP A 189 22.94 -1.33 -12.45
C ASP A 189 24.02 -0.24 -12.43
N GLN A 190 23.93 0.71 -11.51
CA GLN A 190 24.99 1.70 -11.29
C GLN A 190 26.31 1.05 -10.87
N GLN A 191 26.27 0.04 -10.01
CA GLN A 191 27.45 -0.73 -9.61
C GLN A 191 28.06 -1.47 -10.81
N ARG A 192 27.22 -2.17 -11.58
CA ARG A 192 27.64 -2.90 -12.78
C ARG A 192 28.26 -1.98 -13.83
N MET A 193 27.70 -0.77 -14.00
CA MET A 193 28.25 0.25 -14.90
C MET A 193 29.62 0.74 -14.45
N ARG A 194 29.81 0.96 -13.14
CA ARG A 194 31.11 1.34 -12.59
C ARG A 194 32.17 0.26 -12.83
N GLU A 195 31.83 -0.99 -12.54
CA GLU A 195 32.72 -2.15 -12.80
C GLU A 195 33.07 -2.26 -14.28
N TYR A 196 32.08 -2.13 -15.17
CA TYR A 196 32.29 -2.13 -16.61
C TYR A 196 33.23 -1.01 -17.06
N MET A 197 33.05 0.22 -16.55
CA MET A 197 33.94 1.33 -16.87
C MET A 197 35.36 1.09 -16.39
N THR A 198 35.54 0.55 -15.18
CA THR A 198 36.87 0.22 -14.67
C THR A 198 37.54 -0.85 -15.53
N GLU A 199 36.82 -1.92 -15.93
CA GLU A 199 37.39 -2.95 -16.80
C GLU A 199 37.78 -2.38 -18.17
N LEU A 200 36.96 -1.50 -18.76
CA LEU A 200 37.32 -0.80 -19.99
C LEU A 200 38.59 0.05 -19.84
N GLN A 201 38.76 0.73 -18.70
CA GLN A 201 39.98 1.49 -18.41
C GLN A 201 41.19 0.56 -18.29
N HIS A 202 41.06 -0.57 -17.59
CA HIS A 202 42.12 -1.57 -17.50
C HIS A 202 42.47 -2.16 -18.87
N MET A 203 41.47 -2.48 -19.70
CA MET A 203 41.68 -2.94 -21.07
C MET A 203 42.45 -1.91 -21.90
N LYS A 204 42.06 -0.63 -21.83
CA LYS A 204 42.75 0.46 -22.53
C LYS A 204 44.19 0.63 -22.04
N ALA A 205 44.42 0.59 -20.72
CA ALA A 205 45.75 0.67 -20.14
C ALA A 205 46.65 -0.47 -20.68
N ARG A 206 46.16 -1.72 -20.68
CA ARG A 206 46.88 -2.88 -21.23
C ARG A 206 47.25 -2.69 -22.71
N VAL A 207 46.35 -2.16 -23.52
CA VAL A 207 46.60 -1.88 -24.94
C VAL A 207 47.61 -0.75 -25.11
N SER A 208 47.55 0.30 -24.27
CA SER A 208 48.48 1.43 -24.36
C SER A 208 49.90 1.10 -23.89
N GLU A 209 50.06 0.28 -22.85
CA GLU A 209 51.38 -0.14 -22.35
C GLU A 209 52.11 -1.02 -23.37
N ARG A 210 51.35 -1.85 -24.09
CA ARG A 210 51.88 -2.75 -25.11
C ARG A 210 51.16 -2.54 -26.45
N PRO A 211 51.49 -1.46 -27.18
CA PRO A 211 50.88 -1.18 -28.47
C PRO A 211 51.23 -2.28 -29.48
N TYR A 212 50.34 -2.52 -30.43
CA TYR A 212 50.53 -3.57 -31.43
C TYR A 212 51.75 -3.31 -32.31
N LEU A 213 52.36 -4.38 -32.84
CA LEU A 213 53.56 -4.26 -33.68
C LEU A 213 53.30 -3.37 -34.91
N PHE A 214 52.14 -3.50 -35.55
CA PHE A 214 51.78 -2.66 -36.71
C PHE A 214 51.63 -1.19 -36.32
N GLU A 215 51.13 -0.89 -35.12
CA GLU A 215 50.99 0.47 -34.60
C GLU A 215 52.36 1.06 -34.30
N GLN A 216 53.24 0.29 -33.63
CA GLN A 216 54.63 0.69 -33.38
C GLN A 216 55.39 0.96 -34.68
N VAL A 217 55.27 0.08 -35.68
CA VAL A 217 55.90 0.25 -36.99
C VAL A 217 55.33 1.48 -37.70
N LYS A 218 54.01 1.69 -37.66
CA LYS A 218 53.37 2.88 -38.24
C LYS A 218 53.85 4.17 -37.57
N GLN A 219 53.95 4.20 -36.24
CA GLN A 219 54.48 5.34 -35.47
C GLN A 219 55.94 5.63 -35.84
N ARG A 220 56.79 4.60 -35.87
CA ARG A 220 58.20 4.74 -36.27
C ARG A 220 58.36 5.22 -37.71
N ASN A 221 57.60 4.65 -38.64
CA ASN A 221 57.63 5.05 -40.05
C ASN A 221 57.13 6.49 -40.23
N ALA A 222 56.06 6.89 -39.53
CA ALA A 222 55.56 8.25 -39.56
C ALA A 222 56.58 9.25 -38.99
N LYS A 223 57.23 8.90 -37.87
CA LYS A 223 58.32 9.71 -37.30
C LYS A 223 59.48 9.86 -38.28
N ALA A 224 59.96 8.75 -38.85
CA ALA A 224 61.05 8.76 -39.83
C ALA A 224 60.70 9.57 -41.08
N LEU A 225 59.46 9.45 -41.59
CA LEU A 225 58.97 10.24 -42.72
C LEU A 225 58.95 11.75 -42.40
N ALA A 226 58.46 12.12 -41.21
CA ALA A 226 58.43 13.51 -40.77
C ALA A 226 59.84 14.09 -40.64
N GLU A 227 60.78 13.34 -40.05
CA GLU A 227 62.19 13.72 -39.93
C GLU A 227 62.87 13.85 -41.30
N GLN A 228 62.65 12.90 -42.22
CA GLN A 228 63.17 13.00 -43.58
C GLN A 228 62.63 14.24 -44.29
N THR A 229 61.33 14.47 -44.18
CA THR A 229 60.68 15.65 -44.76
C THR A 229 61.27 16.95 -44.18
N TYR A 230 61.55 16.97 -42.88
CA TYR A 230 62.21 18.10 -42.21
C TYR A 230 63.63 18.33 -42.74
N ARG A 231 64.46 17.27 -42.76
CA ARG A 231 65.84 17.33 -43.28
C ARG A 231 65.89 17.77 -44.73
N ASP A 232 64.99 17.27 -45.57
CA ASP A 232 64.90 17.65 -46.98
C ASP A 232 64.50 19.12 -47.14
N LYS A 233 63.59 19.62 -46.31
CA LYS A 233 63.23 21.04 -46.29
C LYS A 233 64.40 21.93 -45.86
N LEU A 234 65.14 21.56 -44.80
CA LEU A 234 66.33 22.30 -44.38
C LEU A 234 67.39 22.31 -45.48
N ARG A 235 67.65 21.17 -46.10
CA ARG A 235 68.61 21.05 -47.21
C ARG A 235 68.20 21.92 -48.40
N LYS A 236 66.92 21.95 -48.75
CA LYS A 236 66.38 22.84 -49.79
C LYS A 236 66.55 24.32 -49.44
N ALA A 237 66.48 24.67 -48.16
CA ALA A 237 66.71 26.02 -47.67
C ALA A 237 68.22 26.34 -47.47
N GLY A 238 69.12 25.38 -47.69
CA GLY A 238 70.57 25.56 -47.54
C GLY A 238 71.09 25.47 -46.11
N PHE A 239 70.28 25.00 -45.16
CA PHE A 239 70.67 24.86 -43.75
C PHE A 239 70.89 23.39 -43.38
N MET A 240 71.75 23.15 -42.39
CA MET A 240 71.98 21.83 -41.80
C MET A 240 71.23 21.71 -40.47
N GLU A 241 70.82 20.50 -40.10
CA GLU A 241 70.07 20.21 -38.86
C GLU A 241 70.82 20.72 -37.61
N GLN A 242 72.12 20.50 -37.53
CA GLN A 242 72.99 20.95 -36.42
C GLN A 242 72.95 22.47 -36.20
N PHE A 243 72.80 23.26 -37.28
CA PHE A 243 72.69 24.73 -37.17
C PHE A 243 71.38 25.14 -36.50
N VAL A 244 70.29 24.42 -36.77
CA VAL A 244 68.99 24.67 -36.13
C VAL A 244 69.02 24.23 -34.67
N GLU A 245 69.66 23.11 -34.36
CA GLU A 245 69.84 22.62 -32.98
C GLU A 245 70.68 23.59 -32.13
N GLU A 246 71.80 24.09 -32.64
CA GLU A 246 72.68 25.03 -31.93
C GLU A 246 72.01 26.38 -31.65
N LYS A 247 71.28 26.93 -32.65
CA LYS A 247 70.53 28.18 -32.50
C LYS A 247 69.26 28.01 -31.68
N GLY A 248 68.63 26.83 -31.74
CA GLY A 248 67.49 26.45 -30.92
C GLY A 248 67.85 26.33 -29.44
N ALA A 249 68.94 25.61 -29.12
CA ALA A 249 69.41 25.41 -27.76
C ALA A 249 69.77 26.72 -27.04
N ALA A 250 70.45 27.64 -27.74
CA ALA A 250 70.76 28.96 -27.21
C ALA A 250 69.51 29.82 -26.89
N THR A 251 68.38 29.52 -27.52
CA THR A 251 67.11 30.23 -27.32
C THR A 251 66.24 29.56 -26.25
N GLU A 252 66.28 28.23 -26.13
CA GLU A 252 65.60 27.48 -25.07
C GLU A 252 66.14 27.83 -23.68
N GLU A 253 67.44 28.09 -23.53
CA GLU A 253 68.03 28.50 -22.26
C GLU A 253 67.58 29.88 -21.75
N THR A 254 67.08 30.74 -22.65
CA THR A 254 66.49 32.04 -22.27
C THR A 254 64.97 31.92 -22.04
N SER A 255 64.34 30.89 -22.59
CA SER A 255 62.88 30.74 -22.61
C SER A 255 62.30 30.02 -21.39
N TYR A 256 63.12 29.32 -20.59
CA TYR A 256 62.65 28.65 -19.37
C TYR A 256 62.50 29.57 -18.14
N SER A 257 62.91 30.84 -18.23
CA SER A 257 62.85 31.80 -17.11
C SER A 257 61.71 32.83 -17.20
N SER A 258 60.88 32.84 -18.25
CA SER A 258 59.82 33.87 -18.43
C SER A 258 58.41 33.30 -18.58
N ARG A 259 58.14 32.10 -18.05
CA ARG A 259 56.75 31.61 -17.85
C ARG A 259 56.49 31.34 -16.37
N SER A 260 56.66 32.37 -15.54
CA SER A 260 55.98 32.49 -14.25
C SER A 260 55.05 33.69 -14.30
N GLU A 261 53.77 33.42 -14.07
CA GLU A 261 52.73 34.34 -13.54
C GLU A 261 52.25 35.45 -14.48
N ASP A 262 51.14 35.18 -15.17
CA ASP A 262 49.85 35.91 -15.05
C ASP A 262 49.01 35.69 -16.31
N ASP A 263 47.96 34.86 -16.21
CA ASP A 263 46.68 35.18 -16.85
C ASP A 263 45.57 34.43 -16.10
N ALA A 264 45.05 35.09 -15.06
CA ALA A 264 43.75 34.78 -14.52
C ALA A 264 42.71 35.30 -15.52
N ASN A 265 42.08 34.40 -16.29
CA ASN A 265 40.84 34.76 -16.98
C ASN A 265 39.85 33.60 -17.07
N GLU A 266 38.60 34.01 -17.07
CA GLU A 266 37.38 33.37 -16.61
C GLU A 266 37.05 31.98 -17.17
N ASN A 267 36.54 31.17 -16.24
CA ASN A 267 35.68 30.02 -16.47
C ASN A 267 34.42 30.45 -17.26
N ASP A 268 34.48 30.37 -18.60
CA ASP A 268 33.30 30.50 -19.44
C ASP A 268 32.71 29.11 -19.75
N GLN A 269 31.86 28.65 -18.84
CA GLN A 269 30.93 27.56 -19.10
C GLN A 269 29.83 28.06 -20.04
N ARG A 270 29.97 27.84 -21.35
CA ARG A 270 28.84 27.63 -22.30
C ARG A 270 29.33 27.39 -23.72
N ARG A 271 29.45 26.12 -24.11
CA ARG A 271 29.24 25.70 -25.51
C ARG A 271 28.42 24.42 -25.53
N GLU A 272 27.12 24.61 -25.27
CA GLU A 272 26.07 23.77 -25.81
C GLU A 272 26.03 23.93 -27.34
N ASN A 273 25.91 22.80 -28.02
CA ASN A 273 25.35 22.62 -29.36
C ASN A 273 26.08 23.33 -30.51
N ASP A 274 26.98 22.61 -31.20
CA ASP A 274 26.94 22.53 -32.67
C ASP A 274 27.91 21.46 -33.20
N ILE A 275 27.41 20.26 -33.49
CA ILE A 275 28.11 19.29 -34.33
C ILE A 275 27.37 19.27 -35.67
N HIS A 276 27.76 20.18 -36.55
CA HIS A 276 27.46 20.07 -37.98
C HIS A 276 28.26 18.91 -38.57
N ARG A 277 27.50 17.89 -39.00
CA ARG A 277 27.86 16.83 -39.93
C ARG A 277 28.86 17.32 -40.99
N ARG A 278 30.03 16.68 -41.05
CA ARG A 278 30.84 16.63 -42.26
C ARG A 278 30.79 15.21 -42.81
N GLU A 279 30.16 15.10 -43.96
CA GLU A 279 30.00 13.91 -44.81
C GLU A 279 31.34 13.22 -45.13
N GLY A 280 31.32 11.89 -45.05
CA GLY A 280 32.30 10.96 -45.59
C GLY A 280 31.56 9.66 -45.88
N ASN A 281 31.43 9.34 -47.16
CA ASN A 281 30.49 8.41 -47.76
C ASN A 281 30.82 6.90 -47.54
N LEU A 282 29.72 6.11 -47.65
CA LEU A 282 29.59 4.71 -48.09
C LEU A 282 30.14 3.59 -47.20
N ASP A 283 29.25 2.85 -46.54
CA ASP A 283 29.30 1.37 -46.53
C ASP A 283 27.92 0.78 -46.18
N ASP A 284 27.59 -0.33 -46.83
CA ASP A 284 26.28 -0.96 -46.94
C ASP A 284 25.67 -1.45 -45.62
N GLY A 285 24.36 -1.23 -45.46
CA GLY A 285 23.58 -1.77 -44.35
C GLY A 285 22.10 -1.62 -44.62
N GLU A 286 21.47 -2.74 -44.99
CA GLU A 286 20.08 -2.88 -45.41
C GLU A 286 19.07 -2.16 -44.50
N LYS A 287 18.13 -1.49 -45.17
CA LYS A 287 16.98 -0.82 -44.58
C LYS A 287 15.97 -1.88 -44.18
N ILE A 288 15.91 -2.24 -42.90
CA ILE A 288 14.82 -3.05 -42.37
C ILE A 288 13.57 -2.18 -42.41
N GLU A 289 12.56 -2.63 -43.16
CA GLU A 289 11.24 -2.01 -43.19
C GLU A 289 10.59 -2.11 -41.81
N ASP A 290 10.27 -0.97 -41.21
CA ASP A 290 9.41 -0.90 -40.03
C ASP A 290 8.01 -1.35 -40.44
N VAL A 291 7.65 -2.57 -40.01
CA VAL A 291 6.27 -3.06 -40.06
C VAL A 291 5.45 -2.22 -39.09
N GLU A 292 4.48 -1.48 -39.61
CA GLU A 292 3.49 -0.78 -38.80
C GLU A 292 2.72 -1.79 -37.93
N GLU A 293 2.91 -1.73 -36.61
CA GLU A 293 2.03 -2.42 -35.66
C GLU A 293 0.68 -1.71 -35.63
N GLU A 294 -0.25 -2.24 -36.41
CA GLU A 294 -1.66 -1.88 -36.40
C GLU A 294 -2.22 -2.08 -34.98
N SER A 295 -2.49 -0.98 -34.29
CA SER A 295 -3.06 -0.97 -32.94
C SER A 295 -4.50 -1.48 -32.97
N VAL A 296 -4.70 -2.75 -32.64
CA VAL A 296 -6.02 -3.37 -32.49
C VAL A 296 -6.72 -2.75 -31.27
N LYS A 297 -7.60 -1.78 -31.56
CA LYS A 297 -8.49 -1.13 -30.60
C LYS A 297 -9.51 -2.15 -30.10
N SER A 298 -9.27 -2.72 -28.92
CA SER A 298 -10.24 -3.58 -28.24
C SER A 298 -11.48 -2.75 -27.87
N LYS A 299 -12.59 -3.01 -28.58
CA LYS A 299 -13.95 -2.56 -28.23
C LYS A 299 -14.29 -3.11 -26.84
N GLY A 300 -14.43 -2.22 -25.86
CA GLY A 300 -15.02 -2.53 -24.57
C GLY A 300 -16.50 -2.85 -24.74
N GLU A 301 -16.85 -4.07 -24.39
CA GLU A 301 -18.18 -4.64 -24.28
C GLU A 301 -19.03 -3.85 -23.28
N GLU A 302 -20.11 -3.26 -23.78
CA GLU A 302 -21.26 -2.83 -23.00
C GLU A 302 -22.01 -4.08 -22.52
N ARG A 303 -22.29 -4.16 -21.22
CA ARG A 303 -23.13 -5.21 -20.63
C ARG A 303 -24.11 -4.61 -19.62
N PRO A 304 -25.27 -5.27 -19.45
CA PRO A 304 -26.59 -4.66 -19.29
C PRO A 304 -26.91 -4.18 -17.87
#